data_AF-A0AAD6U1C2-F1
#
_entry.id   AF-A0AAD6U1C2-F1
#
_cell.length_a   1.000
_cell.length_b   1.000
_cell.length_c   1.000
_cell.angle_alpha   90.00
_cell.angle_beta   90.00
_cell.angle_gamma   90.00
#
_symmetry.space_group_name_H-M   'P 1'
#
loop_
_entity.id
_entity.type
_entity.pdbx_description
1 polymer ?
#
loop_
_entity_poly.entity_id
_entity_poly.type
_entity_poly.pdbx_seq_one_letter_code
_entity_poly.pdbx_strand_id
1 'polypeptide(L)'
;MQLHVAFIASAVLAAAAPAMAATLTFFQGADCTGSSLPISTGSQPGDCVFLTQGGSAKSIRYSGVPNSIEFYKSGGQNDICKGSPSDVRSNGAGCDTAPAGFNWESVRLT
;
A
#
# COMPACT_ATOMS: atom_id res chain seq x y z
N MET A 1 -17.04 -40.36 47.77
CA MET A 1 -15.85 -39.60 47.32
C MET A 1 -16.29 -38.82 46.08
N GLN A 2 -16.37 -37.49 46.16
CA GLN A 2 -16.86 -36.67 45.05
C GLN A 2 -15.67 -36.12 44.26
N LEU A 3 -15.57 -36.48 42.98
CA LEU A 3 -14.53 -36.01 42.07
C LEU A 3 -15.00 -34.69 41.44
N HIS A 4 -14.39 -33.58 41.87
CA HIS A 4 -14.65 -32.26 41.29
C HIS A 4 -13.84 -32.13 40.00
N VAL A 5 -14.50 -32.32 38.85
CA VAL A 5 -13.89 -32.10 37.53
C VAL A 5 -14.03 -30.63 37.18
N ALA A 6 -12.95 -29.86 37.37
CA ALA A 6 -12.86 -28.49 36.88
C ALA A 6 -12.47 -28.52 35.39
N PHE A 7 -13.43 -28.27 34.50
CA PHE A 7 -13.16 -28.04 33.08
C PHE A 7 -12.59 -26.63 32.89
N ILE A 8 -11.29 -26.53 32.65
CA ILE A 8 -10.64 -25.27 32.27
C ILE A 8 -10.80 -25.12 30.75
N ALA A 9 -11.85 -24.43 30.33
CA ALA A 9 -12.05 -24.04 28.94
C ALA A 9 -11.00 -22.99 28.58
N SER A 10 -9.96 -23.41 27.85
CA SER A 10 -8.94 -22.51 27.30
C SER A 10 -9.53 -21.81 26.06
N ALA A 11 -10.15 -20.65 26.25
CA ALA A 11 -10.56 -19.82 25.13
C ALA A 11 -9.32 -19.15 24.51
N VAL A 12 -8.77 -19.77 23.45
CA VAL A 12 -7.80 -19.10 22.57
C VAL A 12 -8.55 -18.01 21.81
N LEU A 13 -8.43 -16.77 22.29
CA LEU A 13 -8.88 -15.60 21.57
C LEU A 13 -7.88 -15.37 20.43
N ALA A 14 -8.12 -16.02 19.29
CA ALA A 14 -7.46 -15.64 18.04
C ALA A 14 -7.90 -14.22 17.71
N ALA A 15 -7.11 -13.24 18.11
CA ALA A 15 -7.27 -11.86 17.69
C ALA A 15 -7.07 -11.84 16.16
N ALA A 16 -8.17 -11.92 15.42
CA ALA A 16 -8.20 -11.52 14.03
C ALA A 16 -7.90 -10.01 14.02
N ALA A 17 -6.61 -9.66 14.00
CA ALA A 17 -6.21 -8.30 13.72
C ALA A 17 -6.86 -7.92 12.39
N PRO A 18 -7.58 -6.79 12.30
CA PRO A 18 -8.04 -6.32 11.00
C PRO A 18 -6.81 -6.25 10.10
N ALA A 19 -6.87 -6.86 8.92
CA ALA A 19 -5.84 -6.67 7.91
C ALA A 19 -5.77 -5.15 7.67
N MET A 20 -4.72 -4.51 8.20
CA MET A 20 -4.50 -3.08 8.11
C MET A 20 -4.25 -2.77 6.63
N ALA A 21 -5.34 -2.48 5.91
CA ALA A 21 -5.28 -2.12 4.51
C ALA A 21 -4.64 -0.73 4.41
N ALA A 22 -3.56 -0.62 3.63
CA ALA A 22 -2.92 0.67 3.42
C ALA A 22 -3.85 1.56 2.58
N THR A 23 -3.97 2.82 2.96
CA THR A 23 -4.69 3.80 2.16
C THR A 23 -3.71 4.49 1.23
N LEU A 24 -4.00 4.49 -0.07
CA LEU A 24 -3.20 5.11 -1.11
C LEU A 24 -4.03 6.19 -1.83
N THR A 25 -3.41 7.33 -2.11
CA THR A 25 -4.03 8.40 -2.91
C THR A 25 -2.99 9.00 -3.83
N PHE A 26 -3.29 9.01 -5.13
CA PHE A 26 -2.39 9.47 -6.17
C PHE A 26 -2.79 10.89 -6.56
N PHE A 27 -1.81 11.77 -6.76
CA PHE A 27 -2.03 13.20 -7.00
C PHE A 27 -1.36 13.68 -8.29
N GLN A 28 -1.99 14.65 -8.96
CA GLN A 28 -1.39 15.33 -10.13
C GLN A 28 -0.26 16.29 -9.75
N GLY A 29 -0.30 16.85 -8.54
CA GLY A 29 0.73 17.77 -8.03
C GLY A 29 1.83 17.06 -7.26
N ALA A 30 2.96 17.74 -7.07
CA ALA A 30 3.97 17.33 -6.10
C ALA A 30 3.44 17.47 -4.66
N ASP A 31 4.09 16.81 -3.71
CA ASP A 31 3.85 16.94 -2.27
C ASP A 31 2.39 16.66 -1.85
N CYS A 32 1.76 15.74 -2.58
CA CYS A 32 0.39 15.27 -2.37
C CYS A 32 -0.64 16.40 -2.44
N THR A 33 -0.42 17.32 -3.38
CA THR A 33 -1.30 18.45 -3.67
C THR A 33 -2.05 18.26 -4.98
N GLY A 34 -3.11 19.04 -5.18
CA GLY A 34 -3.92 19.03 -6.40
C GLY A 34 -4.96 17.90 -6.42
N SER A 35 -5.50 17.63 -7.61
CA SER A 35 -6.57 16.65 -7.80
C SER A 35 -6.06 15.21 -7.63
N SER A 36 -6.90 14.38 -6.99
CA SER A 36 -6.66 12.95 -6.88
C SER A 36 -6.92 12.24 -8.20
N LEU A 37 -6.14 11.20 -8.47
CA LEU A 37 -6.25 10.36 -9.67
C LEU A 37 -6.91 9.01 -9.35
N PRO A 38 -7.69 8.46 -10.29
CA PRO A 38 -8.29 7.13 -10.13
C PRO A 38 -7.21 6.04 -10.22
N ILE A 39 -7.28 5.09 -9.30
CA ILE A 39 -6.32 3.98 -9.18
C ILE A 39 -7.04 2.62 -9.28
N SER A 40 -6.27 1.56 -9.46
CA SER A 40 -6.75 0.20 -9.36
C SER A 40 -7.15 -0.13 -7.92
N THR A 41 -7.99 -1.14 -7.77
CA THR A 41 -8.29 -1.69 -6.44
C THR A 41 -7.05 -2.40 -5.92
N GLY A 42 -6.60 -2.02 -4.73
CA GLY A 42 -5.53 -2.71 -4.02
C GLY A 42 -5.07 -1.89 -2.83
N SER A 43 -4.90 -2.56 -1.70
CA SER A 43 -4.47 -1.97 -0.43
C SER A 43 -3.86 -3.00 0.52
N GLN A 44 -3.67 -4.23 0.04
CA GLN A 44 -3.11 -5.34 0.81
C GLN A 44 -1.66 -5.62 0.41
N PRO A 45 -0.86 -6.20 1.31
CA PRO A 45 0.46 -6.71 0.95
C PRO A 45 0.40 -7.66 -0.25
N GLY A 46 1.28 -7.44 -1.22
CA GLY A 46 1.32 -8.16 -2.49
C GLY A 46 0.59 -7.46 -3.63
N ASP A 47 -0.34 -6.54 -3.35
CA ASP A 47 -1.09 -5.82 -4.37
C ASP A 47 -0.21 -4.83 -5.12
N CYS A 48 -0.33 -4.85 -6.45
CA CYS A 48 0.13 -3.77 -7.31
C CYS A 48 -1.02 -2.81 -7.56
N VAL A 49 -0.82 -1.55 -7.19
CA VAL A 49 -1.78 -0.46 -7.33
C VAL A 49 -1.27 0.48 -8.41
N PHE A 50 -2.03 0.65 -9.48
CA PHE A 50 -1.64 1.39 -10.67
C PHE A 50 -2.76 2.32 -11.15
N LEU A 51 -2.44 3.26 -12.04
CA LEU A 51 -3.41 4.21 -12.58
C LEU A 51 -4.26 3.54 -13.68
N THR A 52 -5.60 3.56 -13.55
CA THR A 52 -6.51 2.76 -14.40
C THR A 52 -6.86 3.39 -15.76
N GLN A 53 -6.37 4.60 -16.05
CA GLN A 53 -6.65 5.33 -17.29
C GLN A 53 -5.41 5.87 -18.02
N GLY A 54 -4.25 5.24 -17.82
CA GLY A 54 -2.98 5.72 -18.40
C GLY A 54 -2.59 7.12 -17.92
N GLY A 55 -3.10 7.52 -16.75
CA GLY A 55 -2.68 8.75 -16.09
C GLY A 55 -1.32 8.54 -15.43
N SER A 56 -0.65 9.63 -15.07
CA SER A 56 0.63 9.61 -14.36
C SER A 56 0.54 10.47 -13.10
N ALA A 57 0.92 9.93 -11.94
CA ALA A 57 0.83 10.66 -10.67
C ALA A 57 2.16 11.34 -10.34
N LYS A 58 2.11 12.62 -9.97
CA LYS A 58 3.32 13.34 -9.57
C LYS A 58 3.72 13.04 -8.13
N SER A 59 2.76 12.72 -7.28
CA SER A 59 3.03 12.26 -5.92
C SER A 59 1.96 11.28 -5.42
N ILE A 60 2.30 10.51 -4.40
CA ILE A 60 1.41 9.51 -3.80
C ILE A 60 1.44 9.64 -2.29
N ARG A 61 0.26 9.82 -1.69
CA ARG A 61 0.08 9.75 -0.24
C ARG A 61 -0.22 8.32 0.13
N TYR A 62 0.42 7.84 1.19
CA TYR A 62 0.20 6.51 1.73
C TYR A 62 0.05 6.58 3.25
N SER A 63 -0.72 5.65 3.81
CA SER A 63 -0.84 5.47 5.26
C SER A 63 -1.24 4.04 5.58
N GLY A 64 -0.87 3.56 6.77
CA GLY A 64 -1.16 2.18 7.17
C GLY A 64 -0.37 1.14 6.39
N VAL A 65 0.78 1.51 5.80
CA VAL A 65 1.68 0.56 5.13
C VAL A 65 2.26 -0.38 6.20
N PRO A 66 2.07 -1.71 6.09
CA PRO A 66 2.47 -2.64 7.14
C PRO A 66 3.97 -2.91 7.19
N ASN A 67 4.62 -3.17 6.04
CA ASN A 67 6.06 -3.43 5.98
C ASN A 67 6.80 -2.39 5.13
N SER A 68 6.49 -2.32 3.85
CA SER A 68 7.07 -1.31 2.96
C SER A 68 6.20 -1.06 1.73
N ILE A 69 6.42 0.09 1.09
CA ILE A 69 5.79 0.48 -0.16
C ILE A 69 6.88 0.74 -1.20
N GLU A 70 6.75 0.08 -2.34
CA GLU A 70 7.64 0.15 -3.49
C GLU A 70 7.03 1.05 -4.56
N PHE A 71 7.79 2.02 -5.07
CA PHE A 71 7.33 2.99 -6.07
C PHE A 71 7.95 2.75 -7.44
N TYR A 72 7.13 2.82 -8.48
CA TYR A 72 7.55 2.56 -9.85
C TYR A 72 7.30 3.77 -10.73
N LYS A 73 8.38 4.28 -11.35
CA LYS A 73 8.31 5.37 -12.32
C LYS A 73 7.70 4.90 -13.63
N SER A 74 7.17 5.84 -14.40
CA SER A 74 6.64 5.57 -15.73
C SER A 74 7.62 4.83 -16.65
N GLY A 75 7.10 3.78 -17.31
CA GLY A 75 7.80 3.07 -18.36
C GLY A 75 7.53 1.56 -18.39
N GLY A 76 6.63 1.13 -19.26
CA GLY A 76 6.53 -0.25 -19.72
C GLY A 76 6.16 -1.23 -18.60
N GLN A 77 7.09 -2.09 -18.18
CA GLN A 77 6.82 -3.08 -17.15
C GLN A 77 6.58 -2.47 -15.75
N ASN A 78 7.06 -1.26 -15.52
CA ASN A 78 6.89 -0.53 -14.26
C ASN A 78 5.44 -0.10 -14.03
N ASP A 79 4.64 0.03 -15.09
CA ASP A 79 3.27 0.52 -15.00
C ASP A 79 2.34 -0.48 -14.28
N ILE A 80 2.81 -1.73 -14.10
CA ILE A 80 2.11 -2.82 -13.41
C ILE A 80 3.03 -3.58 -12.43
N CYS A 81 3.96 -2.87 -11.79
CA CYS A 81 4.89 -3.40 -10.78
C CYS A 81 5.70 -4.65 -11.21
N LYS A 82 5.98 -4.81 -12.51
CA LYS A 82 6.77 -5.96 -13.03
C LYS A 82 8.26 -5.67 -13.19
N GLY A 83 8.66 -4.41 -13.09
CA GLY A 83 10.07 -4.00 -13.13
C GLY A 83 10.71 -3.94 -11.75
N SER A 84 11.86 -3.25 -11.65
CA SER A 84 12.49 -2.94 -10.37
C SER A 84 11.91 -1.66 -9.78
N PRO A 85 11.67 -1.60 -8.45
CA PRO A 85 11.22 -0.37 -7.82
C PRO A 85 12.26 0.73 -7.97
N SER A 86 11.77 1.94 -8.20
CA SER A 86 12.59 3.14 -8.32
C SER A 86 12.84 3.81 -6.97
N ASP A 87 11.96 3.58 -5.99
CA ASP A 87 12.12 4.00 -4.60
C ASP A 87 11.37 3.01 -3.68
N VAL A 88 11.78 2.92 -2.42
CA VAL A 88 11.15 2.07 -1.40
C VAL A 88 11.07 2.85 -0.08
N ARG A 89 9.88 2.89 0.50
CA ARG A 89 9.65 3.51 1.81
C ARG A 89 9.22 2.46 2.82
N SER A 90 9.72 2.57 4.04
CA SER A 90 9.34 1.70 5.16
C SER A 90 7.88 1.89 5.55
N ASN A 91 7.43 1.07 6.50
CA ASN A 91 6.10 1.09 7.06
C ASN A 91 5.65 2.47 7.57
N GLY A 92 4.33 2.64 7.69
CA GLY A 92 3.71 3.84 8.22
C GLY A 92 2.97 4.67 7.17
N ALA A 93 3.23 5.98 7.19
CA ALA A 93 2.50 6.95 6.40
C ALA A 93 3.43 8.06 5.89
N GLY A 94 3.11 8.61 4.72
CA GLY A 94 3.91 9.65 4.11
C GLY A 94 3.32 10.13 2.79
N CYS A 95 4.10 10.98 2.13
CA CYS A 95 3.88 11.43 0.77
C CYS A 95 5.19 11.27 0.01
N ASP A 96 5.15 10.64 -1.16
CA ASP A 96 6.34 10.53 -2.01
C ASP A 96 6.14 11.24 -3.34
N THR A 97 7.06 12.15 -3.67
CA THR A 97 7.05 12.94 -4.90
C THR A 97 7.99 12.32 -5.91
N ALA A 98 7.48 12.06 -7.12
CA ALA A 98 8.28 11.47 -8.18
C ALA A 98 9.44 12.40 -8.58
N PRO A 99 10.66 11.86 -8.82
CA PRO A 99 11.81 12.64 -9.25
C PRO A 99 11.55 13.54 -10.46
N ALA A 100 12.37 14.58 -10.62
CA ALA A 100 12.27 15.50 -11.75
C ALA A 100 12.31 14.75 -13.09
N GLY A 101 11.40 15.10 -14.01
CA GLY A 101 11.25 14.45 -15.31
C GLY A 101 10.45 13.14 -15.31
N PHE A 102 10.04 12.64 -14.15
CA PHE A 102 9.25 11.40 -14.02
C PHE A 102 7.95 11.62 -13.24
N ASN A 103 7.08 10.62 -13.36
CA ASN A 103 5.87 10.43 -12.56
C ASN A 103 5.85 8.99 -12.02
N TRP A 104 5.07 8.76 -10.97
CA TRP A 104 4.71 7.43 -10.49
C TRP A 104 3.55 6.87 -11.32
N GLU A 105 3.67 5.61 -11.73
CA GLU A 105 2.60 4.88 -12.44
C GLU A 105 1.97 3.80 -11.58
N SER A 106 2.78 3.19 -10.73
CA SER A 106 2.31 2.15 -9.83
C SER A 106 3.08 2.12 -8.52
N VAL A 107 2.47 1.50 -7.53
CA VAL A 107 3.07 1.16 -6.25
C VAL A 107 2.73 -0.27 -5.87
N ARG A 108 3.64 -0.93 -5.17
CA ARG A 108 3.39 -2.25 -4.60
C ARG A 108 3.52 -2.20 -3.10
N LEU A 109 2.54 -2.77 -2.42
CA LEU A 109 2.61 -2.96 -0.97
C LEU A 109 3.30 -4.29 -0.68
N THR A 110 4.13 -4.31 0.34
CA THR A 110 4.82 -5.50 0.85
C THR A 110 4.54 -5.71 2.32
#